data_AF-A0A842N3V9-F1
#
_entry.id   AF-A0A842N3V9-F1
#
_cell.length_a   1.000
_cell.length_b   1.000
_cell.length_c   1.000
_cell.angle_alpha   90.00
_cell.angle_beta   90.00
_cell.angle_gamma   90.00
#
_symmetry.space_group_name_H-M   'P 1'
#
loop_
_entity.id
_entity.type
_entity.pdbx_description
1 polymer ?
#
loop_
_entity_poly.entity_id
_entity_poly.type
_entity_poly.pdbx_seq_one_letter_code
_entity_poly.pdbx_strand_id
1 'polypeptide(L)'
;MKRSVKSGADSSVYRRLIFFTVFALVVLPFTTSFNEALTKMVERLEIVSAIQSSVAPLTVRGVTGILGFLGIPCVASGSSVYLTEAWMPLAIYVNWNCIGWQSVILLALTFVTGLQGDYTFRSKMLVVVLGLEGTLIVNIVRIVIPTLLAYGFGRLPAIFFHDYIGALITLIWLSSFWYFAFNRILVKDGGG
;
A
#
# COMPACT_ATOMS: atom_id res chain seq x y z
N MET A 1 24.39 -2.39 -49.78
CA MET A 1 23.14 -1.81 -49.23
C MET A 1 23.01 -2.23 -47.76
N LYS A 2 23.50 -1.40 -46.81
CA LYS A 2 23.48 -1.70 -45.36
C LYS A 2 22.08 -1.45 -44.81
N ARG A 3 21.39 -2.50 -44.33
CA ARG A 3 20.18 -2.34 -43.49
C ARG A 3 20.62 -1.92 -42.09
N SER A 4 20.30 -0.68 -41.72
CA SER A 4 20.48 -0.15 -40.37
C SER A 4 19.46 -0.81 -39.44
N VAL A 5 19.94 -1.63 -38.52
CA VAL A 5 19.13 -2.22 -37.44
C VAL A 5 18.89 -1.13 -36.40
N LYS A 6 17.62 -0.70 -36.25
CA LYS A 6 17.17 0.11 -35.11
C LYS A 6 17.22 -0.75 -33.84
N SER A 7 18.41 -0.92 -33.25
CA SER A 7 18.68 -1.83 -32.12
C SER A 7 18.86 -1.12 -30.76
N GLY A 8 18.61 0.20 -30.68
CA GLY A 8 18.98 0.99 -29.51
C GLY A 8 17.87 1.17 -28.46
N ALA A 9 16.63 1.44 -28.89
CA ALA A 9 15.54 1.82 -27.99
C ALA A 9 14.89 0.59 -27.33
N ASP A 10 14.57 -0.44 -28.12
CA ASP A 10 13.86 -1.63 -27.67
C ASP A 10 14.66 -2.45 -26.65
N SER A 11 15.96 -2.66 -26.87
CA SER A 11 16.80 -3.47 -25.96
C SER A 11 16.84 -2.89 -24.53
N SER A 12 16.80 -1.56 -24.41
CA SER A 12 16.80 -0.87 -23.13
C SER A 12 15.47 -1.01 -22.38
N VAL A 13 14.35 -0.97 -23.12
CA VAL A 13 13.00 -1.14 -22.55
C VAL A 13 12.80 -2.59 -22.13
N TYR A 14 13.13 -3.57 -22.98
CA TYR A 14 13.06 -4.99 -22.62
C TYR A 14 13.93 -5.33 -21.41
N ARG A 15 15.16 -4.81 -21.36
CA ARG A 15 16.05 -5.00 -20.21
C ARG A 15 15.49 -4.39 -18.93
N ARG A 16 14.87 -3.21 -18.99
CA ARG A 16 14.21 -2.59 -17.84
C ARG A 16 12.99 -3.39 -17.38
N LEU A 17 12.14 -3.84 -18.31
CA LEU A 17 10.99 -4.68 -18.00
C LEU A 17 11.42 -5.98 -17.32
N ILE A 18 12.40 -6.69 -17.89
CA ILE A 18 12.96 -7.91 -17.30
C ILE A 18 13.52 -7.63 -15.91
N PHE A 19 14.26 -6.53 -15.72
CA PHE A 19 14.82 -6.18 -14.42
C PHE A 19 13.72 -5.92 -13.37
N PHE A 20 12.69 -5.14 -13.72
CA PHE A 20 11.55 -4.92 -12.82
C PHE A 20 10.78 -6.19 -12.52
N THR A 21 10.57 -7.06 -13.52
CA THR A 21 9.91 -8.35 -13.34
C THR A 21 10.72 -9.26 -12.43
N VAL A 22 12.03 -9.39 -12.64
CA VAL A 22 12.91 -10.21 -11.78
C VAL A 22 12.94 -9.65 -10.37
N PHE A 23 13.08 -8.33 -10.21
CA PHE A 23 13.04 -7.68 -8.90
C PHE A 23 11.71 -7.95 -8.18
N ALA A 24 10.58 -7.77 -8.87
CA ALA A 24 9.26 -8.07 -8.31
C ALA A 24 9.14 -9.55 -7.94
N LEU A 25 9.57 -10.48 -8.79
CA LEU A 25 9.50 -11.92 -8.52
C LEU A 25 10.37 -12.37 -7.34
N VAL A 26 11.47 -11.67 -7.04
CA VAL A 26 12.32 -11.98 -5.88
C VAL A 26 11.78 -11.33 -4.61
N VAL A 27 11.35 -10.07 -4.69
CA VAL A 27 10.92 -9.29 -3.53
C VAL A 27 9.51 -9.67 -3.08
N LEU A 28 8.59 -9.95 -3.99
CA LEU A 28 7.22 -10.33 -3.66
C LEU A 28 7.15 -11.53 -2.71
N PRO A 29 7.72 -12.72 -3.01
CA PRO A 29 7.63 -13.87 -2.12
C PRO A 29 8.26 -13.59 -0.75
N PHE A 30 9.37 -12.83 -0.71
CA PHE A 30 9.97 -12.43 0.56
C PHE A 30 9.03 -11.52 1.37
N THR A 31 8.43 -10.51 0.73
CA THR A 31 7.50 -9.60 1.40
C THR A 31 6.22 -10.31 1.84
N THR A 32 5.68 -11.22 1.04
CA THR A 32 4.49 -11.99 1.41
C THR A 32 4.79 -12.98 2.54
N SER A 33 5.95 -13.66 2.51
CA SER A 33 6.37 -14.54 3.61
C SER A 33 6.64 -13.78 4.91
N PHE A 34 7.30 -12.62 4.84
CA PHE A 34 7.50 -11.75 6.00
C PHE A 34 6.17 -11.24 6.55
N ASN A 35 5.24 -10.86 5.67
CA ASN A 35 3.89 -10.45 6.02
C ASN A 35 3.14 -11.59 6.73
N GLU A 36 3.16 -12.81 6.21
CA GLU A 36 2.53 -13.98 6.84
C GLU A 36 3.15 -14.32 8.20
N ALA A 37 4.48 -14.23 8.32
CA ALA A 37 5.18 -14.49 9.58
C ALA A 37 4.79 -13.47 10.65
N LEU A 38 4.74 -12.19 10.31
CA LEU A 38 4.27 -11.13 11.19
C LEU A 38 2.79 -11.34 11.57
N THR A 39 1.93 -11.65 10.61
CA THR A 39 0.51 -11.90 10.87
C THR A 39 0.33 -13.05 11.86
N LYS A 40 1.02 -14.18 11.68
CA LYS A 40 0.96 -15.32 12.62
C LYS A 40 1.48 -14.98 14.02
N MET A 41 2.46 -14.09 14.13
CA MET A 41 2.99 -13.62 15.42
C MET A 41 1.98 -12.72 16.13
N VAL A 42 1.36 -11.81 15.37
CA VAL A 42 0.50 -10.75 15.89
C VAL A 42 -0.92 -11.26 16.17
N GLU A 43 -1.46 -12.19 15.38
CA GLU A 43 -2.79 -12.81 15.61
C GLU A 43 -2.89 -13.57 16.94
N ARG A 44 -1.75 -13.91 17.58
CA ARG A 44 -1.73 -14.48 18.93
C ARG A 44 -2.01 -13.46 20.04
N LEU A 45 -2.07 -12.18 19.71
CA LEU A 45 -2.32 -11.10 20.67
C LEU A 45 -3.79 -10.67 20.57
N GLU A 46 -4.53 -10.78 21.68
CA GLU A 46 -5.93 -10.30 21.78
C GLU A 46 -6.06 -8.79 21.48
N ILE A 47 -4.95 -8.06 21.53
CA ILE A 47 -4.86 -6.64 21.16
C ILE A 47 -5.31 -6.40 19.71
N VAL A 48 -5.09 -7.36 18.81
CA VAL A 48 -5.48 -7.26 17.39
C VAL A 48 -6.99 -7.14 17.23
N SER A 49 -7.75 -7.98 17.92
CA SER A 49 -9.21 -7.98 17.82
C SER A 49 -9.81 -6.71 18.43
N ALA A 50 -9.21 -6.20 19.52
CA ALA A 50 -9.61 -4.95 20.16
C ALA A 50 -9.38 -3.72 19.27
N ILE A 51 -8.24 -3.62 18.59
CA ILE A 51 -7.99 -2.50 17.68
C ILE A 51 -8.84 -2.64 16.41
N GLN A 52 -9.00 -3.86 15.88
CA GLN A 52 -9.81 -4.10 14.68
C GLN A 52 -11.27 -3.67 14.89
N SER A 53 -11.87 -3.98 16.05
CA SER A 53 -13.27 -3.64 16.34
C SER A 53 -13.54 -2.14 16.32
N SER A 54 -12.52 -1.31 16.58
CA SER A 54 -12.62 0.15 16.60
C SER A 54 -12.22 0.78 15.27
N VAL A 55 -11.12 0.32 14.66
CA VAL A 55 -10.53 0.95 13.47
C VAL A 55 -11.20 0.47 12.17
N ALA A 56 -11.63 -0.79 12.10
CA ALA A 56 -12.25 -1.31 10.87
C ALA A 56 -13.56 -0.57 10.51
N PRO A 57 -14.51 -0.32 11.44
CA PRO A 57 -15.73 0.42 11.11
C PRO A 57 -15.46 1.85 10.63
N LEU A 58 -14.44 2.53 11.19
CA LEU A 58 -14.03 3.86 10.73
C LEU A 58 -13.47 3.81 9.30
N THR A 59 -12.63 2.82 9.03
CA THR A 59 -12.06 2.59 7.70
C THR A 59 -13.15 2.31 6.67
N VAL A 60 -14.11 1.44 7.01
CA VAL A 60 -15.27 1.09 6.19
C VAL A 60 -16.10 2.33 5.86
N ARG A 61 -16.41 3.16 6.84
CA ARG A 61 -17.16 4.42 6.61
C ARG A 61 -16.43 5.35 5.66
N GLY A 62 -15.12 5.52 5.82
CA GLY A 62 -14.29 6.32 4.93
C GLY A 62 -14.31 5.80 3.50
N VAL A 63 -14.13 4.47 3.33
CA VAL A 63 -14.18 3.81 2.02
C VAL A 63 -15.57 3.95 1.38
N THR A 64 -16.66 3.72 2.13
CA THR A 64 -18.03 3.93 1.64
C THR A 64 -18.27 5.37 1.21
N GLY A 65 -17.76 6.35 1.95
CA GLY A 65 -17.84 7.77 1.55
C GLY A 65 -17.14 8.06 0.22
N ILE A 66 -15.94 7.51 0.03
CA ILE A 66 -15.17 7.64 -1.23
C ILE A 66 -15.91 6.95 -2.38
N LEU A 67 -16.41 5.73 -2.16
CA LEU A 67 -17.16 4.98 -3.18
C LEU A 67 -18.46 5.69 -3.56
N GLY A 68 -19.19 6.23 -2.58
CA GLY A 68 -20.38 7.04 -2.82
C GLY A 68 -20.07 8.32 -3.60
N PHE A 69 -18.95 8.99 -3.32
CA PHE A 69 -18.48 10.13 -4.11
C PHE A 69 -18.17 9.74 -5.57
N LEU A 70 -17.69 8.51 -5.80
CA LEU A 70 -17.46 7.96 -7.14
C LEU A 70 -18.75 7.43 -7.81
N GLY A 71 -19.92 7.59 -7.17
CA GLY A 71 -21.21 7.15 -7.71
C GLY A 71 -21.47 5.65 -7.55
N ILE A 72 -20.70 4.94 -6.71
CA ILE A 72 -20.90 3.50 -6.48
C ILE A 72 -21.91 3.31 -5.34
N PRO A 73 -23.05 2.65 -5.61
CA PRO A 73 -24.08 2.41 -4.61
C PRO A 73 -23.59 1.38 -3.59
N CYS A 74 -23.34 1.85 -2.37
CA CYS A 74 -22.81 1.03 -1.30
C CYS A 74 -23.24 1.50 0.09
N VAL A 75 -23.23 0.57 1.04
CA VAL A 75 -23.61 0.81 2.45
C VAL A 75 -22.54 0.25 3.38
N ALA A 76 -22.18 1.02 4.40
CA ALA A 76 -21.31 0.58 5.48
C ALA A 76 -22.12 -0.14 6.57
N SER A 77 -21.71 -1.35 6.97
CA SER A 77 -22.26 -2.01 8.15
C SER A 77 -21.20 -2.81 8.89
N GLY A 78 -20.95 -2.45 10.14
CA GLY A 78 -19.86 -2.98 10.94
C GLY A 78 -18.50 -2.83 10.25
N SER A 79 -17.79 -3.94 10.08
CA SER A 79 -16.51 -4.01 9.36
C SER A 79 -16.66 -4.41 7.88
N SER A 80 -17.85 -4.28 7.29
CA SER A 80 -18.09 -4.64 5.88
C SER A 80 -18.67 -3.49 5.06
N VAL A 81 -18.24 -3.41 3.80
CA VAL A 81 -18.86 -2.59 2.76
C VAL A 81 -19.79 -3.50 1.94
N TYR A 82 -21.06 -3.13 1.83
CA TYR A 82 -22.05 -3.83 1.02
C TYR A 82 -22.27 -3.06 -0.28
N LEU A 83 -22.01 -3.72 -1.41
CA LEU A 83 -22.28 -3.18 -2.75
C LEU A 83 -23.70 -3.60 -3.14
N THR A 84 -24.61 -2.63 -3.31
CA THR A 84 -26.06 -2.91 -3.39
C THR A 84 -26.57 -3.09 -4.81
N GLU A 85 -25.94 -2.46 -5.80
CA GLU A 85 -26.35 -2.57 -7.22
C GLU A 85 -25.25 -3.19 -8.10
N ALA A 86 -24.38 -4.01 -7.51
CA ALA A 86 -23.54 -4.89 -8.30
C ALA A 86 -24.39 -6.00 -8.93
N TRP A 87 -23.86 -6.70 -9.93
CA TRP A 87 -24.50 -7.86 -10.58
C TRP A 87 -25.00 -8.92 -9.59
N MET A 88 -24.39 -8.99 -8.41
CA MET A 88 -24.91 -9.64 -7.21
C MET A 88 -24.55 -8.80 -5.96
N PRO A 89 -25.39 -8.73 -4.92
CA PRO A 89 -25.02 -8.08 -3.67
C PRO A 89 -23.73 -8.68 -3.10
N LEU A 90 -22.69 -7.86 -2.99
CA LEU A 90 -21.37 -8.30 -2.55
C LEU A 90 -21.00 -7.62 -1.23
N ALA A 91 -20.72 -8.44 -0.22
CA ALA A 91 -20.18 -7.98 1.04
C ALA A 91 -18.65 -8.09 1.02
N ILE A 92 -17.97 -6.95 1.19
CA ILE A 92 -16.51 -6.87 1.28
C ILE A 92 -16.16 -6.61 2.73
N TYR A 93 -15.62 -7.65 3.38
CA TYR A 93 -15.17 -7.58 4.76
C TYR A 93 -13.78 -6.95 4.85
N VAL A 94 -13.66 -5.84 5.58
CA VAL A 94 -12.39 -5.16 5.86
C VAL A 94 -11.80 -5.78 7.12
N ASN A 95 -10.82 -6.65 6.93
CA ASN A 95 -10.09 -7.29 8.01
C ASN A 95 -8.84 -6.50 8.42
N TRP A 96 -8.15 -6.97 9.45
CA TRP A 96 -6.90 -6.42 9.96
C TRP A 96 -5.88 -6.12 8.86
N ASN A 97 -5.66 -7.04 7.91
CA ASN A 97 -4.69 -6.86 6.83
C ASN A 97 -5.07 -5.73 5.86
N CYS A 98 -6.36 -5.45 5.69
CA CYS A 98 -6.85 -4.33 4.87
C CYS A 98 -6.61 -2.96 5.53
N ILE A 99 -6.65 -2.88 6.87
CA ILE A 99 -6.33 -1.63 7.61
C ILE A 99 -4.89 -1.19 7.33
N GLY A 100 -4.02 -2.15 6.98
CA GLY A 100 -2.64 -1.88 6.58
C GLY A 100 -1.72 -1.61 7.76
N TRP A 101 -1.95 -2.28 8.89
CA TRP A 101 -1.01 -2.26 10.03
C TRP A 101 0.41 -2.72 9.62
N GLN A 102 0.51 -3.64 8.65
CA GLN A 102 1.80 -4.12 8.12
C GLN A 102 2.61 -2.99 7.49
N SER A 103 1.97 -2.14 6.67
CA SER A 103 2.67 -1.00 6.04
C SER A 103 3.09 0.04 7.07
N VAL A 104 2.32 0.20 8.16
CA VAL A 104 2.69 1.06 9.30
C VAL A 104 3.93 0.52 10.03
N ILE A 105 4.00 -0.79 10.29
CA ILE A 105 5.19 -1.41 10.90
C ILE A 105 6.40 -1.27 9.97
N LEU A 106 6.24 -1.56 8.68
CA LEU A 106 7.32 -1.40 7.70
C LEU A 106 7.82 0.04 7.67
N LEU A 107 6.92 1.02 7.64
CA LEU A 107 7.27 2.44 7.72
C LEU A 107 8.05 2.74 9.00
N ALA A 108 7.56 2.27 10.16
CA ALA A 108 8.23 2.48 11.44
C ALA A 108 9.66 1.91 11.45
N LEU A 109 9.85 0.70 10.92
CA LEU A 109 11.17 0.09 10.74
C LEU A 109 12.06 0.94 9.82
N THR A 110 11.50 1.49 8.73
CA THR A 110 12.27 2.38 7.85
C THR A 110 12.64 3.70 8.51
N PHE A 111 11.84 4.23 9.45
CA PHE A 111 12.22 5.43 10.20
C PHE A 111 13.44 5.18 11.08
N VAL A 112 13.55 4.00 11.70
CA VAL A 112 14.69 3.62 12.54
C VAL A 112 16.01 3.69 11.77
N THR A 113 16.00 3.38 10.48
CA THR A 113 17.20 3.40 9.62
C THR A 113 17.35 4.71 8.85
N GLY A 114 16.28 5.23 8.26
CA GLY A 114 16.32 6.41 7.40
C GLY A 114 16.51 7.75 8.13
N LEU A 115 16.17 7.82 9.43
CA LEU A 115 16.34 9.04 10.23
C LEU A 115 17.63 9.08 11.07
N GLN A 116 18.53 8.09 10.90
CA GLN A 116 19.77 8.00 11.69
C GLN A 116 20.78 9.12 11.42
N GLY A 117 20.67 9.84 10.30
CA GLY A 117 21.60 10.92 9.97
C GLY A 117 21.46 12.16 10.86
N ASP A 118 22.47 13.03 10.77
CA ASP A 118 22.54 14.35 11.41
C ASP A 118 21.56 15.32 10.75
N TYR A 119 20.27 15.08 10.90
CA TYR A 119 19.20 15.94 10.39
C TYR A 119 18.56 16.74 11.52
N THR A 120 18.08 17.93 11.19
CA THR A 120 17.36 18.79 12.14
C THR A 120 16.09 18.09 12.67
N PHE A 121 15.79 18.27 13.96
CA PHE A 121 14.61 17.66 14.59
C PHE A 121 13.30 18.00 13.86
N ARG A 122 13.14 19.25 13.42
CA ARG A 122 11.96 19.70 12.67
C ARG A 122 11.76 18.92 11.37
N SER A 123 12.84 18.69 10.60
CA SER A 123 12.75 17.93 9.36
C SER A 123 12.42 16.45 9.62
N LYS A 124 12.99 15.85 10.67
CA LYS A 124 12.67 14.47 11.09
C LYS A 124 11.18 14.33 11.45
N MET A 125 10.63 15.26 12.23
CA MET A 125 9.21 15.25 12.61
C MET A 125 8.29 15.39 11.39
N LEU A 126 8.63 16.28 10.46
CA LEU A 126 7.85 16.47 9.23
C LEU A 126 7.84 15.18 8.37
N VAL A 127 8.98 14.50 8.26
CA VAL A 127 9.06 13.20 7.57
C VAL A 127 8.18 12.16 8.25
N VAL A 128 8.17 12.08 9.59
CA VAL A 128 7.32 11.12 10.32
C VAL A 128 5.84 11.37 10.04
N VAL A 129 5.37 12.62 10.15
CA VAL A 129 3.96 12.96 9.92
C VAL A 129 3.56 12.65 8.48
N LEU A 130 4.33 13.12 7.50
CA LEU A 130 4.02 12.88 6.08
C LEU A 130 4.07 11.39 5.71
N GLY A 131 5.00 10.64 6.31
CA GLY A 131 5.08 9.19 6.11
C GLY A 131 3.86 8.47 6.65
N LEU A 132 3.38 8.84 7.85
CA LEU A 132 2.17 8.28 8.44
C LEU A 132 0.93 8.62 7.61
N GLU A 133 0.72 9.90 7.29
CA GLU A 133 -0.42 10.35 6.49
C GLU A 133 -0.45 9.70 5.11
N GLY A 134 0.68 9.70 4.40
CA GLY A 134 0.76 9.08 3.09
C GLY A 134 0.55 7.56 3.14
N THR A 135 1.01 6.88 4.19
CA THR A 135 0.76 5.44 4.38
C THR A 135 -0.72 5.17 4.65
N LEU A 136 -1.40 6.02 5.44
CA LEU A 136 -2.85 5.92 5.63
C LEU A 136 -3.60 6.08 4.30
N ILE A 137 -3.23 7.07 3.48
CA ILE A 137 -3.84 7.29 2.16
C ILE A 137 -3.62 6.06 1.26
N VAL A 138 -2.40 5.54 1.19
CA VAL A 138 -2.08 4.35 0.39
C VAL A 138 -2.88 3.14 0.86
N ASN A 139 -3.05 2.96 2.17
CA ASN A 139 -3.87 1.89 2.72
C ASN A 139 -5.35 2.02 2.32
N ILE A 140 -5.92 3.23 2.34
CA ILE A 140 -7.28 3.46 1.85
C ILE A 140 -7.39 3.13 0.35
N VAL A 141 -6.43 3.57 -0.46
CA VAL A 141 -6.37 3.24 -1.89
C VAL A 141 -6.31 1.73 -2.12
N ARG A 142 -5.56 1.00 -1.28
CA ARG A 142 -5.47 -0.47 -1.31
C ARG A 142 -6.79 -1.17 -0.98
N ILE A 143 -7.77 -0.50 -0.38
CA ILE A 143 -9.12 -1.04 -0.17
C ILE A 143 -10.05 -0.60 -1.31
N VAL A 144 -9.99 0.68 -1.70
CA VAL A 144 -10.89 1.26 -2.71
C VAL A 144 -10.70 0.61 -4.06
N ILE A 145 -9.46 0.46 -4.55
CA ILE A 145 -9.21 -0.11 -5.89
C ILE A 145 -9.75 -1.55 -6.02
N PRO A 146 -9.40 -2.52 -5.16
CA PRO A 146 -9.96 -3.87 -5.28
C PRO A 146 -11.48 -3.90 -5.07
N THR A 147 -12.04 -2.97 -4.30
CA THR A 147 -13.51 -2.84 -4.18
C THR A 147 -14.15 -2.41 -5.50
N LEU A 148 -13.56 -1.43 -6.19
CA LEU A 148 -14.01 -1.02 -7.54
C LEU A 148 -13.84 -2.14 -8.56
N LEU A 149 -12.73 -2.88 -8.50
CA LEU A 149 -12.51 -4.06 -9.35
C LEU A 149 -13.55 -5.15 -9.06
N ALA A 150 -13.90 -5.38 -7.79
CA ALA A 150 -14.92 -6.35 -7.40
C ALA A 150 -16.30 -5.96 -7.94
N TYR A 151 -16.63 -4.67 -7.90
CA TYR A 151 -17.88 -4.12 -8.44
C TYR A 151 -17.97 -4.31 -9.97
N GLY A 152 -16.92 -3.93 -10.70
CA GLY A 152 -16.96 -3.90 -12.18
C GLY A 152 -16.55 -5.19 -12.89
N PHE A 153 -15.61 -5.95 -12.33
CA PHE A 153 -14.99 -7.13 -12.97
C PHE A 153 -15.12 -8.42 -12.15
N GLY A 154 -15.79 -8.34 -10.99
CA GLY A 154 -16.00 -9.47 -10.10
C GLY A 154 -14.82 -9.80 -9.19
N ARG A 155 -14.95 -10.90 -8.45
CA ARG A 155 -14.10 -11.21 -7.30
C ARG A 155 -12.65 -11.58 -7.66
N LEU A 156 -12.43 -12.30 -8.76
CA LEU A 156 -11.10 -12.83 -9.10
C LEU A 156 -10.08 -11.70 -9.37
N PRO A 157 -10.37 -10.69 -10.22
CA PRO A 157 -9.46 -9.56 -10.41
C PRO A 157 -9.18 -8.77 -9.13
N ALA A 158 -10.19 -8.63 -8.26
CA ALA A 158 -10.06 -7.93 -6.99
C ALA A 158 -9.09 -8.63 -6.03
N ILE A 159 -9.18 -9.96 -5.89
CA ILE A 159 -8.27 -10.75 -5.05
C ILE A 159 -6.84 -10.68 -5.59
N PHE A 160 -6.66 -10.87 -6.90
CA PHE A 160 -5.34 -10.77 -7.51
C PHE A 160 -4.68 -9.41 -7.25
N PHE A 161 -5.45 -8.32 -7.40
CA PHE A 161 -4.94 -6.99 -7.10
C PHE A 161 -4.60 -6.84 -5.61
N HIS A 162 -5.49 -7.28 -4.72
CA HIS A 162 -5.31 -7.18 -3.28
C HIS A 162 -4.04 -7.90 -2.79
N ASP A 163 -3.83 -9.14 -3.25
CA ASP A 163 -2.79 -10.03 -2.74
C ASP A 163 -1.41 -9.70 -3.32
N TYR A 164 -1.32 -9.38 -4.61
CA TYR A 164 -0.04 -9.17 -5.29
C TYR A 164 0.27 -7.70 -5.52
N ILE A 165 -0.66 -6.97 -6.14
CA ILE A 165 -0.43 -5.57 -6.53
C ILE A 165 -0.44 -4.66 -5.31
N GLY A 166 -1.21 -4.99 -4.27
CA GLY A 166 -1.21 -4.24 -3.02
C GLY A 166 0.16 -4.19 -2.34
N ALA A 167 0.89 -5.31 -2.31
CA ALA A 167 2.25 -5.35 -1.79
C ALA A 167 3.20 -4.48 -2.63
N LEU A 168 3.11 -4.58 -3.96
CA LEU A 168 3.89 -3.77 -4.88
C LEU A 168 3.65 -2.27 -4.71
N ILE A 169 2.39 -1.84 -4.55
CA ILE A 169 2.03 -0.43 -4.28
C ILE A 169 2.70 0.07 -3.00
N THR A 170 2.72 -0.76 -1.95
CA THR A 170 3.35 -0.38 -0.66
C THR A 170 4.85 -0.17 -0.83
N LEU A 171 5.53 -1.05 -1.58
CA LEU A 171 6.97 -0.91 -1.86
C LEU A 171 7.28 0.32 -2.71
N ILE A 172 6.49 0.57 -3.74
CA ILE A 172 6.62 1.76 -4.59
C ILE A 172 6.42 3.02 -3.77
N TRP A 173 5.41 3.03 -2.90
CA TRP A 173 5.13 4.13 -1.98
C TRP A 173 6.33 4.40 -1.06
N LEU A 174 6.80 3.39 -0.32
CA LEU A 174 7.93 3.56 0.62
C LEU A 174 9.19 4.05 -0.10
N SER A 175 9.49 3.48 -1.27
CA SER A 175 10.65 3.89 -2.08
C SER A 175 10.54 5.33 -2.56
N SER A 176 9.35 5.72 -3.05
CA SER A 176 9.09 7.08 -3.55
C SER A 176 9.08 8.10 -2.41
N PHE A 177 8.49 7.74 -1.28
CA PHE A 177 8.46 8.54 -0.06
C PHE A 177 9.87 8.82 0.44
N TRP A 178 10.73 7.80 0.58
CA TRP A 178 12.10 8.01 1.03
C TRP A 178 12.93 8.79 0.03
N TYR A 179 12.79 8.50 -1.27
CA TYR A 179 13.43 9.30 -2.31
C TYR A 179 13.04 10.78 -2.20
N PHE A 180 11.76 11.08 -1.98
CA PHE A 180 11.31 12.45 -1.78
C PHE A 180 11.83 13.05 -0.46
N ALA A 181 11.77 12.30 0.63
CA ALA A 181 12.20 12.74 1.96
C ALA A 181 13.69 13.13 1.97
N PHE A 182 14.57 12.28 1.45
CA PHE A 182 16.01 12.56 1.38
C PHE A 182 16.36 13.74 0.48
N ASN A 183 15.62 13.93 -0.62
CA ASN A 183 15.96 14.97 -1.58
C ASN A 183 15.31 16.33 -1.26
N ARG A 184 14.19 16.36 -0.53
CA ARG A 184 13.35 17.56 -0.42
C ARG A 184 12.96 17.96 1.01
N ILE A 185 12.94 17.01 1.96
CA ILE A 185 12.41 17.28 3.30
C ILE A 185 13.52 17.30 4.34
N LEU A 186 14.39 16.30 4.33
CA LEU A 186 15.45 16.16 5.34
C LEU A 186 16.51 17.23 5.14
N VAL A 187 16.74 17.99 6.21
CA VAL A 187 17.73 19.07 6.24
C VAL A 187 18.80 18.67 7.24
N LYS A 188 20.06 18.65 6.81
CA LYS A 188 21.19 18.35 7.70
C LYS A 188 21.29 19.42 8.78
N ASP A 189 21.49 18.99 10.02
CA ASP A 189 21.75 19.89 11.13
C ASP A 189 23.16 20.45 10.97
N GLY A 190 23.26 21.78 10.96
CA GLY A 190 24.45 22.50 10.54
C GLY A 190 25.62 22.32 11.50
N GLY A 191 26.45 21.31 11.21
CA GLY A 191 27.83 21.16 11.63
C GLY A 191 28.70 20.72 10.45
N GLY A 192 28.58 21.40 9.29
CA GLY A 192 29.32 21.12 8.05
C GLY A 192 28.50 21.34 6.79
#